data_AF-A0A9D1WN71-F1
#
_entry.id   AF-A0A9D1WN71-F1
#
_cell.length_a   1.000
_cell.length_b   1.000
_cell.length_c   1.000
_cell.angle_alpha   90.00
_cell.angle_beta   90.00
_cell.angle_gamma   90.00
#
_symmetry.space_group_name_H-M   'P 1'
#
loop_
_entity.id
_entity.type
_entity.pdbx_description
1 polymer ?
#
loop_
_entity_poly.entity_id
_entity_poly.type
_entity_poly.pdbx_seq_one_letter_code
_entity_poly.pdbx_strand_id
1 'polypeptide(L)'
;MKQRASSSRGFTLMELMVALTIGSLIVLTASQLFFNGALSFKKVEELSERQAALTFVTDVLMDDIRRADLAADCGSGGVLAFQVDGVCHRYTLAEGTLSLSVEGDQQPVINGIVALERRLDAAQGCDRPGLYCLELTLEGEAQPMRFHAMNRTLAVTGH
;
A
#
# COMPACT_ATOMS: atom_id res chain seq x y z
N MET A 1 -38.82 -5.71 72.03
CA MET A 1 -37.60 -6.19 71.36
C MET A 1 -37.99 -6.82 70.03
N LYS A 2 -37.54 -6.28 68.90
CA LYS A 2 -37.98 -6.69 67.56
C LYS A 2 -36.87 -7.55 66.94
N GLN A 3 -37.01 -8.88 67.04
CA GLN A 3 -36.07 -9.82 66.43
C GLN A 3 -36.17 -9.70 64.90
N ARG A 4 -35.12 -9.16 64.27
CA ARG A 4 -34.92 -9.29 62.82
C ARG A 4 -34.34 -10.68 62.57
N ALA A 5 -35.16 -11.59 62.06
CA ALA A 5 -34.66 -12.86 61.54
C ALA A 5 -33.85 -12.60 60.27
N SER A 6 -32.53 -12.75 60.34
CA SER A 6 -31.67 -12.79 59.16
C SER A 6 -31.80 -14.16 58.51
N SER A 7 -32.53 -14.24 57.40
CA SER A 7 -32.59 -15.44 56.57
C SER A 7 -31.23 -15.61 55.88
N SER A 8 -30.38 -16.48 56.42
CA SER A 8 -29.17 -16.95 55.75
C SER A 8 -29.57 -18.00 54.70
N ARG A 9 -29.77 -17.57 53.45
CA ARG A 9 -29.96 -18.46 52.31
C ARG A 9 -28.59 -19.05 51.95
N GLY A 10 -28.44 -20.37 52.11
CA GLY A 10 -27.22 -21.09 51.74
C GLY A 10 -27.08 -21.20 50.22
N PHE A 11 -25.86 -20.99 49.73
CA PHE A 11 -25.51 -21.08 48.30
C PHE A 11 -25.58 -22.54 47.84
N THR A 12 -26.24 -22.81 46.72
CA THR A 12 -26.32 -24.18 46.19
C THR A 12 -25.09 -24.55 45.37
N LEU A 13 -24.70 -25.83 45.38
CA LEU A 13 -23.57 -26.33 44.60
C LEU A 13 -23.80 -26.13 43.09
N MET A 14 -25.06 -26.21 42.65
CA MET A 14 -25.48 -25.92 41.27
C MET A 14 -25.31 -24.44 40.92
N GLU A 15 -25.69 -23.49 41.79
CA GLU A 15 -25.43 -22.06 41.57
C GLU A 15 -23.94 -21.76 41.40
N LEU A 16 -23.07 -22.44 42.15
CA LEU A 16 -21.63 -22.27 42.02
C LEU A 16 -21.12 -22.76 40.67
N MET A 17 -21.57 -23.93 40.23
CA MET A 17 -21.19 -24.48 38.93
C MET A 17 -21.69 -23.58 37.78
N VAL A 18 -22.91 -23.07 37.88
CA VAL A 18 -23.50 -22.14 36.90
C VAL A 18 -22.73 -20.81 36.88
N ALA A 19 -22.41 -20.26 38.04
CA ALA A 19 -21.64 -19.02 38.13
C ALA A 19 -20.24 -19.17 37.51
N LEU A 20 -19.54 -20.27 37.81
CA LEU A 20 -18.22 -20.55 37.25
C LEU A 20 -18.25 -20.82 35.74
N THR A 21 -19.28 -21.51 35.24
CA THR A 21 -19.43 -21.75 33.79
C THR A 21 -19.73 -20.47 33.04
N ILE A 22 -20.64 -19.62 33.54
CA ILE A 22 -20.94 -18.33 32.93
C ILE A 22 -19.71 -17.41 32.97
N GLY A 23 -19.01 -17.35 34.11
CA GLY A 23 -17.79 -16.55 34.24
C GLY A 23 -16.69 -16.99 33.26
N SER A 24 -16.49 -18.31 33.13
CA SER A 24 -15.53 -18.88 32.18
C SER A 24 -15.90 -18.56 30.73
N LEU A 25 -17.18 -18.63 30.38
CA LEU A 25 -17.67 -18.31 29.03
C LEU A 25 -17.38 -16.85 28.66
N ILE A 26 -17.67 -15.91 29.57
CA ILE A 26 -17.43 -14.48 29.35
C ILE A 26 -15.94 -14.20 29.13
N VAL A 27 -15.07 -14.77 29.97
CA VAL A 27 -13.61 -14.60 29.85
C VAL A 27 -13.11 -15.17 28.52
N LEU A 28 -13.64 -16.31 28.07
CA LEU A 28 -13.27 -16.92 26.80
C LEU A 28 -13.65 -16.01 25.62
N THR A 29 -14.86 -15.47 25.62
CA THR A 29 -15.32 -14.54 24.58
C THR A 29 -14.49 -13.26 24.56
N ALA A 30 -14.22 -12.67 25.73
CA ALA A 30 -13.38 -11.48 25.84
C ALA A 30 -11.95 -11.73 25.32
N SER A 31 -11.39 -12.89 25.61
CA SER A 31 -10.06 -13.29 25.12
C SER A 31 -10.02 -13.39 23.60
N GLN A 32 -11.03 -13.99 22.98
CA GLN A 32 -11.12 -14.08 21.51
C GLN A 32 -11.20 -12.69 20.87
N LEU A 33 -12.00 -11.78 21.43
CA LEU A 33 -12.08 -10.39 20.95
C LEU A 33 -10.73 -9.69 21.04
N PHE A 34 -10.01 -9.87 22.16
CA PHE A 34 -8.68 -9.29 22.34
C PHE A 34 -7.67 -9.81 21.30
N PHE A 35 -7.58 -11.14 21.11
CA PHE A 35 -6.67 -11.73 20.14
C PHE A 35 -7.02 -11.31 18.70
N ASN A 36 -8.30 -11.32 18.34
CA ASN A 36 -8.75 -10.91 17.01
C ASN A 36 -8.49 -9.43 16.76
N GLY A 37 -8.66 -8.57 17.76
CA GLY A 37 -8.30 -7.16 17.70
C GLY A 37 -6.81 -6.99 17.42
N ALA A 38 -5.95 -7.61 18.23
CA ALA A 38 -4.50 -7.52 18.06
C ALA A 38 -4.01 -8.01 16.69
N LEU A 39 -4.59 -9.09 16.17
CA LEU A 39 -4.28 -9.59 14.82
C LEU A 39 -4.76 -8.63 13.74
N SER A 40 -5.93 -8.02 13.90
CA SER A 40 -6.48 -7.07 12.94
C SER A 40 -5.64 -5.80 12.87
N PHE A 41 -5.17 -5.29 14.01
CA PHE A 41 -4.28 -4.13 14.04
C PHE A 41 -2.99 -4.37 13.25
N LYS A 42 -2.34 -5.52 13.44
CA LYS A 42 -1.13 -5.86 12.67
C LYS A 42 -1.37 -5.93 11.18
N LYS A 43 -2.50 -6.51 10.75
CA LYS A 43 -2.87 -6.56 9.33
C LYS A 43 -3.11 -5.18 8.74
N VAL A 44 -3.79 -4.31 9.49
CA VAL A 44 -4.04 -2.93 9.05
C VAL A 44 -2.73 -2.13 8.95
N GLU A 45 -1.80 -2.33 9.89
CA GLU A 45 -0.48 -1.70 9.86
C GLU A 45 0.34 -2.12 8.63
N GLU A 46 0.41 -3.43 8.35
CA GLU A 46 1.09 -3.97 7.17
C GLU A 46 0.47 -3.46 5.86
N LEU A 47 -0.87 -3.40 5.78
CA LEU A 47 -1.56 -2.80 4.63
C LEU A 47 -1.28 -1.30 4.51
N SER A 48 -1.23 -0.57 5.62
CA SER A 48 -0.96 0.87 5.64
C SER A 48 0.45 1.18 5.15
N GLU A 49 1.44 0.40 5.56
CA GLU A 49 2.83 0.56 5.11
C GLU A 49 2.94 0.36 3.58
N ARG A 50 2.27 -0.67 3.06
CA ARG A 50 2.21 -0.93 1.61
C ARG A 50 1.48 0.19 0.85
N GLN A 51 0.38 0.70 1.38
CA GLN A 51 -0.34 1.82 0.77
C GLN A 51 0.51 3.11 0.74
N ALA A 52 1.27 3.38 1.80
CA ALA A 52 2.20 4.51 1.82
C ALA A 52 3.30 4.36 0.76
N ALA A 53 3.88 3.15 0.64
CA ALA A 53 4.86 2.81 -0.38
C ALA A 53 4.34 3.04 -1.82
N LEU A 54 3.13 2.54 -2.11
CA LEU A 54 2.47 2.74 -3.42
C LEU A 54 2.23 4.21 -3.73
N THR A 55 1.72 4.95 -2.75
CA THR A 55 1.40 6.36 -2.91
C THR A 55 2.67 7.15 -3.22
N PHE A 56 3.74 6.90 -2.46
CA PHE A 56 5.03 7.55 -2.67
C PHE A 56 5.62 7.30 -4.07
N VAL A 57 5.69 6.03 -4.51
CA VAL A 57 6.20 5.69 -5.85
C VAL A 57 5.37 6.33 -6.94
N THR A 58 4.04 6.28 -6.78
CA THR A 58 3.11 6.87 -7.74
C THR A 58 3.31 8.37 -7.83
N ASP A 59 3.44 9.07 -6.70
CA ASP A 59 3.66 10.52 -6.66
C ASP A 59 4.99 10.91 -7.32
N VAL A 60 6.07 10.19 -7.00
CA VAL A 60 7.40 10.41 -7.59
C VAL A 60 7.35 10.22 -9.12
N LEU A 61 6.78 9.10 -9.60
CA LEU A 61 6.67 8.85 -11.04
C LEU A 61 5.72 9.84 -11.73
N MET A 62 4.62 10.21 -11.09
CA MET A 62 3.68 11.17 -11.65
C MET A 62 4.27 12.58 -11.77
N ASP A 63 5.08 13.02 -10.81
CA ASP A 63 5.74 14.33 -10.91
C ASP A 63 6.70 14.38 -12.11
N ASP A 64 7.54 13.35 -12.25
CA ASP A 64 8.48 13.23 -13.37
C ASP A 64 7.75 13.16 -14.73
N ILE A 65 6.69 12.34 -14.84
CA ILE A 65 5.92 12.22 -16.09
C ILE A 65 5.24 13.54 -16.46
N ARG A 66 4.68 14.25 -15.47
CA ARG A 66 3.97 15.52 -15.71
C ARG A 66 4.93 16.62 -16.18
N ARG A 67 6.18 16.57 -15.73
CA ARG A 67 7.24 17.55 -16.05
C ARG A 67 8.13 17.11 -17.20
N ALA A 68 7.97 15.90 -17.73
CA ALA A 68 8.85 15.38 -18.76
C ALA A 68 8.90 16.27 -20.03
N ASP A 69 10.10 16.46 -20.56
CA ASP A 69 10.33 17.19 -21.80
C ASP A 69 10.02 16.32 -23.02
N LEU A 70 9.43 16.92 -24.06
CA LEU A 70 8.82 16.19 -25.18
C LEU A 70 9.81 15.70 -26.24
N ALA A 71 10.96 16.36 -26.35
CA ALA A 71 11.88 16.21 -27.47
C ALA A 71 13.19 15.52 -27.08
N ALA A 72 13.28 15.00 -25.86
CA ALA A 72 14.54 14.53 -25.33
C ALA A 72 14.57 13.03 -25.09
N ASP A 73 15.62 12.43 -25.66
CA ASP A 73 15.93 11.03 -25.49
C ASP A 73 16.97 10.89 -24.37
N CYS A 74 16.62 10.14 -23.33
CA CYS A 74 17.54 9.78 -22.25
C CYS A 74 18.38 8.53 -22.55
N GLY A 75 18.33 8.04 -23.79
CA GLY A 75 18.98 6.81 -24.23
C GLY A 75 18.35 5.57 -23.60
N SER A 76 18.80 4.40 -24.06
CA SER A 76 18.36 3.12 -23.50
C SER A 76 19.10 2.82 -22.19
N GLY A 77 18.38 2.68 -21.09
CA GLY A 77 18.91 2.23 -19.82
C GLY A 77 17.86 2.34 -18.72
N GLY A 78 17.74 1.30 -17.89
CA GLY A 78 16.70 1.23 -16.88
C GLY A 78 15.35 0.73 -17.40
N VAL A 79 14.37 0.69 -16.49
CA VAL A 79 13.00 0.26 -16.73
C VAL A 79 12.15 1.41 -17.28
N LEU A 80 12.38 2.63 -16.79
CA LEU A 80 11.77 3.87 -17.29
C LEU A 80 12.82 4.98 -17.30
N ALA A 81 12.69 5.92 -18.23
CA ALA A 81 13.51 7.13 -18.23
C ALA A 81 12.68 8.31 -18.73
N PHE A 82 12.89 9.46 -18.10
CA PHE A 82 12.26 10.73 -18.43
C PHE A 82 13.32 11.82 -18.42
N GLN A 83 13.28 12.76 -19.37
CA GLN A 83 14.03 14.00 -19.21
C GLN A 83 13.14 14.99 -18.48
N VAL A 84 13.60 15.50 -17.34
CA VAL A 84 12.90 16.48 -16.51
C VAL A 84 13.80 17.70 -16.38
N ASP A 85 13.32 18.86 -16.85
CA ASP A 85 14.07 20.12 -16.84
C ASP A 85 15.48 20.00 -17.46
N GLY A 86 15.60 19.28 -18.58
CA GLY A 86 16.89 19.03 -19.25
C GLY A 86 17.79 17.96 -18.61
N VAL A 87 17.39 17.36 -17.48
CA VAL A 87 18.15 16.31 -16.79
C VAL A 87 17.49 14.95 -16.95
N CYS A 88 18.28 13.91 -17.20
CA CYS A 88 17.74 12.55 -17.34
C CYS A 88 17.54 11.88 -15.99
N HIS A 89 16.27 11.62 -15.66
CA HIS A 89 15.82 10.79 -14.55
C HIS A 89 15.63 9.36 -15.07
N ARG A 90 16.41 8.42 -14.53
CA ARG A 90 16.39 7.02 -14.95
C ARG A 90 16.00 6.11 -13.79
N TYR A 91 14.92 5.37 -13.96
CA TYR A 91 14.48 4.38 -13.00
C TYR A 91 15.02 3.00 -13.35
N THR A 92 15.71 2.38 -12.40
CA THR A 92 16.25 1.02 -12.53
C THR A 92 15.68 0.15 -11.42
N LEU A 93 15.22 -1.05 -11.79
CA LEU A 93 14.77 -2.06 -10.84
C LEU A 93 15.84 -3.14 -10.72
N ALA A 94 16.40 -3.29 -9.52
CA ALA A 94 17.38 -4.32 -9.22
C ALA A 94 17.11 -4.89 -7.83
N GLU A 95 17.06 -6.22 -7.72
CA GLU A 95 16.92 -6.93 -6.42
C GLU A 95 15.74 -6.42 -5.57
N GLY A 96 14.59 -6.16 -6.19
CA GLY A 96 13.41 -5.67 -5.48
C GLY A 96 13.42 -4.17 -5.14
N THR A 97 14.49 -3.45 -5.50
CA THR A 97 14.67 -2.04 -5.19
C THR A 97 14.55 -1.20 -6.47
N LEU A 98 13.61 -0.26 -6.46
CA LEU A 98 13.52 0.78 -7.48
C LEU A 98 14.47 1.91 -7.09
N SER A 99 15.45 2.18 -7.94
CA SER A 99 16.38 3.29 -7.80
C SER A 99 16.14 4.33 -8.88
N LEU A 100 16.28 5.59 -8.52
CA LEU A 100 16.32 6.72 -9.44
C LEU A 100 17.78 7.14 -9.62
N SER A 101 18.21 7.26 -10.88
CA SER A 101 19.50 7.81 -11.24
C SER A 101 19.33 9.14 -11.95
N VAL A 102 20.01 10.16 -11.43
CA VAL A 102 20.01 11.54 -11.94
C VAL A 102 21.46 11.95 -12.14
N GLU A 103 21.84 12.32 -13.36
CA GLU A 103 23.23 12.68 -13.72
C GLU A 103 24.29 11.61 -13.34
N GLY A 104 23.88 10.35 -13.25
CA GLY A 104 24.77 9.23 -12.89
C GLY A 104 24.91 8.98 -11.39
N ASP A 105 24.36 9.83 -10.53
CA ASP A 105 24.14 9.50 -9.11
C ASP A 105 22.92 8.59 -9.01
N GLN A 106 23.00 7.50 -8.24
CA GLN A 106 21.91 6.53 -8.11
C GLN A 106 21.44 6.47 -6.66
N GLN A 107 20.16 6.74 -6.45
CA GLN A 107 19.53 6.79 -5.14
C GLN A 107 18.37 5.79 -5.07
N PRO A 108 18.23 5.05 -3.96
CA PRO A 108 17.08 4.18 -3.77
C PRO A 108 15.82 5.02 -3.57
N VAL A 109 14.76 4.72 -4.32
CA VAL A 109 13.43 5.33 -4.17
C VAL A 109 12.62 4.48 -3.20
N ILE A 110 12.51 3.19 -3.47
CA ILE A 110 11.76 2.27 -2.63
C ILE A 110 12.20 0.81 -2.82
N ASN A 111 11.91 -0.01 -1.82
CA ASN A 111 12.09 -1.46 -1.85
C ASN A 111 10.75 -2.21 -2.01
N GLY A 112 10.80 -3.50 -2.29
CA GLY A 112 9.63 -4.36 -2.39
C GLY A 112 8.87 -4.23 -3.71
N ILE A 113 9.53 -3.75 -4.78
CA ILE A 113 8.97 -3.75 -6.13
C ILE A 113 9.45 -4.99 -6.88
N VAL A 114 8.51 -5.79 -7.36
CA VAL A 114 8.80 -7.00 -8.16
C VAL A 114 8.92 -6.65 -9.64
N ALA A 115 8.03 -5.77 -10.13
CA ALA A 115 8.03 -5.36 -11.52
C ALA A 115 7.49 -3.94 -11.66
N LEU A 116 8.02 -3.21 -12.63
CA LEU A 116 7.50 -1.92 -13.09
C LEU A 116 7.54 -1.97 -14.61
N GLU A 117 6.42 -1.73 -15.27
CA GLU A 117 6.34 -1.85 -16.72
C GLU A 117 5.54 -0.71 -17.32
N ARG A 118 5.99 -0.20 -18.47
CA ARG A 118 5.20 0.70 -19.29
C ARG A 118 4.39 -0.10 -20.29
N ARG A 119 3.08 0.11 -20.28
CA ARG A 119 2.14 -0.54 -21.16
C ARG A 119 1.81 0.35 -22.36
N LEU A 120 1.82 -0.24 -23.55
CA LEU A 120 1.56 0.41 -24.85
C LEU A 120 0.32 -0.21 -25.52
N ASP A 121 -0.76 -0.34 -24.74
CA ASP A 121 -1.99 -0.96 -25.20
C ASP A 121 -2.90 0.06 -25.89
N ALA A 122 -2.93 0.05 -27.22
CA ALA A 122 -3.84 0.89 -28.01
C ALA A 122 -5.33 0.67 -27.63
N ALA A 123 -5.71 -0.56 -27.27
CA ALA A 123 -7.08 -0.90 -26.86
C ALA A 123 -7.52 -0.22 -25.56
N GLN A 124 -6.57 0.11 -24.66
CA GLN A 124 -6.82 0.84 -23.41
C GLN A 124 -6.53 2.34 -23.58
N GLY A 125 -6.22 2.80 -24.79
CA GLY A 125 -5.88 4.19 -25.08
C GLY A 125 -4.47 4.60 -24.66
N CYS A 126 -3.62 3.66 -24.26
CA CYS A 126 -2.25 3.88 -23.78
C CYS A 126 -1.24 4.24 -24.88
N ASP A 127 -1.69 4.30 -26.14
CA ASP A 127 -0.89 4.69 -27.31
C ASP A 127 -0.99 6.20 -27.61
N ARG A 128 -1.63 6.98 -26.74
CA ARG A 128 -1.74 8.43 -26.92
C ARG A 128 -0.40 9.11 -26.60
N PRO A 129 0.04 10.09 -27.41
CA PRO A 129 1.25 10.85 -27.12
C PRO A 129 1.09 11.55 -25.76
N GLY A 130 2.11 11.39 -24.91
CA GLY A 130 2.14 11.99 -23.57
C GLY A 130 1.36 11.23 -22.51
N LEU A 131 0.60 10.18 -22.86
CA LEU A 131 -0.01 9.29 -21.89
C LEU A 131 0.93 8.14 -21.55
N TYR A 132 1.14 7.92 -20.27
CA TYR A 132 1.94 6.85 -19.72
C TYR A 132 1.03 5.95 -18.90
N CYS A 133 0.86 4.71 -19.36
CA CYS A 133 0.21 3.65 -18.59
C CYS A 133 1.29 2.80 -17.94
N LEU A 134 1.29 2.77 -16.62
CA LEU A 134 2.29 2.04 -15.83
C LEU A 134 1.60 0.94 -15.03
N GLU A 135 2.22 -0.24 -15.01
CA GLU A 135 1.85 -1.34 -14.13
C GLU A 135 2.97 -1.54 -13.11
N LEU A 136 2.62 -1.52 -11.83
CA LEU A 136 3.53 -1.72 -10.71
C LEU A 136 3.12 -2.96 -9.92
N THR A 137 4.05 -3.88 -9.72
CA THR A 137 3.84 -5.10 -8.94
C THR A 137 4.70 -5.02 -7.69
N LEU A 138 4.06 -5.08 -6.51
CA LEU A 138 4.74 -5.15 -5.22
C LEU A 138 4.97 -6.59 -4.78
N GLU A 139 5.97 -6.77 -3.92
CA GLU A 139 6.20 -8.04 -3.24
C GLU A 139 5.02 -8.38 -2.32
N GLY A 140 4.52 -9.60 -2.43
CA GLY A 140 3.38 -10.08 -1.64
C GLY A 140 2.00 -9.62 -2.12
N GLU A 141 1.92 -8.83 -3.21
CA GLU A 141 0.65 -8.41 -3.81
C GLU A 141 0.30 -9.29 -5.01
N ALA A 142 -0.93 -9.81 -5.06
CA ALA A 142 -1.36 -10.74 -6.10
C ALA A 142 -1.75 -10.05 -7.41
N GLN A 143 -2.06 -8.75 -7.37
CA GLN A 143 -2.51 -7.99 -8.52
C GLN A 143 -1.60 -6.79 -8.77
N PRO A 144 -1.19 -6.53 -10.03
CA PRO A 144 -0.45 -5.32 -10.36
C PRO A 144 -1.37 -4.11 -10.19
N MET A 145 -0.81 -3.04 -9.61
CA MET A 145 -1.47 -1.75 -9.56
C MET A 145 -1.24 -1.03 -10.90
N ARG A 146 -2.32 -0.51 -11.48
CA ARG A 146 -2.25 0.29 -12.70
C ARG A 146 -2.51 1.75 -12.41
N PHE A 147 -1.71 2.61 -13.01
CA PHE A 147 -1.95 4.04 -12.99
C PHE A 147 -1.59 4.67 -14.32
N HIS A 148 -2.31 5.76 -14.62
CA HIS A 148 -2.15 6.50 -15.86
C HIS A 148 -1.71 7.91 -15.50
N ALA A 149 -0.67 8.38 -16.17
CA ALA A 149 -0.14 9.72 -16.00
C ALA A 149 -0.02 10.39 -17.36
N MET A 150 -0.48 11.64 -17.44
CA MET A 150 -0.42 12.44 -18.65
C MET A 150 0.62 13.55 -18.47
N ASN A 151 1.49 13.70 -19.45
CA ASN A 151 2.42 14.81 -19.52
C ASN A 151 1.64 16.14 -19.62
N ARG A 152 1.99 17.14 -18.79
CA ARG A 152 1.22 18.40 -18.73
C ARG A 152 1.29 19.16 -20.05
N THR A 153 2.45 19.16 -20.70
CA THR A 153 2.70 19.97 -21.88
C THR A 153 1.85 19.45 -23.03
N LEU A 154 1.87 18.13 -23.25
CA LEU A 154 1.02 17.49 -24.28
C LEU A 154 -0.47 17.54 -23.97
N ALA A 155 -0.86 17.54 -22.70
CA ALA A 155 -2.26 17.68 -22.32
C ALA A 155 -2.85 19.05 -22.73
N VAL A 156 -2.05 20.12 -22.69
CA VAL A 156 -2.50 21.49 -22.98
C VAL A 156 -2.31 21.85 -24.44
N THR A 157 -1.27 21.34 -25.11
CA THR A 157 -0.97 21.73 -26.49
C THR A 157 -1.83 21.04 -27.54
N GLY A 158 -2.65 20.04 -27.15
CA GLY A 158 -3.72 19.43 -27.96
C GLY A 158 -3.38 19.26 -29.44
N HIS A 159 -2.82 18.11 -29.82
CA HIS A 159 -2.67 17.76 -31.24
C HIS A 159 -4.01 17.51 -31.92
#